data_AF-A0A7W7HKZ9-F1
#
_entry.id   AF-A0A7W7HKZ9-F1
#
_cell.length_a   1.000
_cell.length_b   1.000
_cell.length_c   1.000
_cell.angle_alpha   90.00
_cell.angle_beta   90.00
_cell.angle_gamma   90.00
#
_symmetry.space_group_name_H-M   'P 1'
#
loop_
_entity.id
_entity.type
_entity.pdbx_description
1 polymer ?
#
loop_
_entity_poly.entity_id
_entity_poly.type
_entity_poly.pdbx_seq_one_letter_code
_entity_poly.pdbx_strand_id
1 'polypeptide(L)'
;MTADDGRESMSISLSIREFLVAVAASLGFLAGLGSENISLVWVLRLLLGGVIAAPIAPWLVRPIPPRVAGTTVGGLIILTNARSLLRSDWIDASDGVRYGFHLAIAVVWPAALTYTVREYRLHRDEDRSAVAEAEDRAAAVAS
;
A
#
# COMPACT_ATOMS: atom_id res chain seq x y z
N MET A 1 27.74 28.92 34.40
CA MET A 1 26.80 27.82 34.64
C MET A 1 25.43 28.20 34.08
N THR A 2 25.26 28.07 32.77
CA THR A 2 23.94 27.96 32.12
C THR A 2 24.18 26.95 31.00
N ALA A 3 24.02 25.69 31.37
CA ALA A 3 24.08 24.58 30.46
C ALA A 3 22.76 24.50 29.68
N ASP A 4 22.90 24.08 28.42
CA ASP A 4 21.93 23.31 27.64
C ASP A 4 20.52 23.90 27.49
N ASP A 5 20.29 24.54 26.34
CA ASP A 5 18.98 24.49 25.69
C ASP A 5 19.21 24.29 24.17
N GLY A 6 19.77 23.13 23.84
CA GLY A 6 20.10 22.73 22.45
C GLY A 6 19.27 21.55 21.93
N ARG A 7 18.22 21.15 22.64
CA ARG A 7 17.23 20.13 22.24
C ARG A 7 15.88 20.78 22.57
N GLU A 8 14.95 21.05 21.67
CA GLU A 8 14.19 20.07 20.90
C GLU A 8 13.40 20.84 19.82
N SER A 9 13.84 20.79 18.56
CA SER A 9 12.92 21.02 17.44
C SER A 9 12.87 19.76 16.58
N MET A 10 12.27 18.71 17.15
CA MET A 10 11.62 17.68 16.34
C MET A 10 10.38 18.33 15.69
N SER A 11 10.64 19.26 14.77
CA SER A 11 9.60 19.85 13.94
C SER A 11 9.15 18.76 12.99
N ILE A 12 7.98 18.20 13.29
CA ILE A 12 7.20 17.41 12.36
C ILE A 12 6.84 18.35 11.20
N SER A 13 7.77 18.55 10.27
CA SER A 13 7.54 19.33 9.06
C SER A 13 6.82 18.43 8.07
N LEU A 14 5.50 18.41 8.16
CA LEU A 14 4.66 17.75 7.16
C LEU A 14 4.85 18.48 5.83
N SER A 15 5.25 17.77 4.78
CA SER A 15 5.39 18.36 3.45
C SER A 15 4.03 18.83 2.94
N ILE A 16 3.97 20.02 2.34
CA ILE A 16 2.73 20.58 1.74
C ILE A 16 2.12 19.57 0.75
N ARG A 17 2.94 18.80 0.02
CA ARG A 17 2.47 17.78 -0.92
C ARG A 17 1.77 16.62 -0.19
N GLU A 18 2.35 16.14 0.90
CA GLU A 18 1.80 15.03 1.69
C GLU A 18 0.50 15.45 2.37
N PHE A 19 0.45 16.68 2.90
CA PHE A 19 -0.78 17.25 3.43
C PHE A 19 -1.86 17.37 2.35
N LEU A 20 -1.55 17.95 1.19
CA LEU A 20 -2.51 18.13 0.10
C LEU A 20 -3.02 16.79 -0.45
N VAL A 21 -2.15 15.78 -0.59
CA VAL A 21 -2.54 14.43 -1.01
C VAL A 21 -3.47 13.79 0.03
N ALA A 22 -3.14 13.87 1.33
CA ALA A 22 -3.97 13.32 2.39
C ALA A 22 -5.34 14.00 2.48
N VAL A 23 -5.38 15.33 2.35
CA VAL A 23 -6.63 16.11 2.33
C VAL A 23 -7.46 15.76 1.10
N ALA A 24 -6.86 15.70 -0.09
CA ALA A 24 -7.57 15.35 -1.32
C ALA A 24 -8.17 13.93 -1.26
N ALA A 25 -7.42 12.96 -0.74
CA ALA A 25 -7.91 11.60 -0.54
C ALA A 25 -9.07 11.55 0.46
N SER A 26 -8.95 12.26 1.59
CA SER A 26 -9.99 12.31 2.63
C SER A 26 -11.28 12.97 2.13
N LEU A 27 -11.16 14.09 1.41
CA LEU A 27 -12.30 14.80 0.81
C LEU A 27 -12.94 13.99 -0.32
N GLY A 28 -12.14 13.36 -1.19
CA GLY A 28 -12.63 12.49 -2.25
C GLY A 28 -13.41 11.29 -1.71
N PHE A 29 -12.93 10.69 -0.61
CA PHE A 29 -13.65 9.64 0.09
C PHE A 29 -14.98 10.13 0.67
N LEU A 30 -14.96 11.28 1.36
CA LEU A 30 -16.18 11.85 1.95
C LEU A 30 -17.22 12.25 0.89
N ALA A 31 -16.77 12.81 -0.24
CA ALA A 31 -17.64 13.13 -1.37
C ALA A 31 -18.26 11.87 -1.98
N GLY A 32 -17.49 10.78 -2.11
CA GLY A 32 -17.98 9.48 -2.61
C GLY A 32 -19.04 8.85 -1.70
N LEU A 33 -18.97 9.08 -0.38
CA LEU A 33 -20.02 8.64 0.56
C LEU A 33 -21.35 9.39 0.38
N GLY A 34 -21.34 10.60 -0.17
CA GLY A 34 -22.57 11.34 -0.46
C GLY A 34 -23.31 10.84 -1.70
N SER A 35 -22.57 10.29 -2.68
CA SER A 35 -23.15 9.75 -3.92
C SER A 35 -23.65 8.31 -3.80
N GLU A 36 -23.06 7.54 -2.90
CA GLU A 36 -23.43 6.16 -2.62
C GLU A 36 -24.27 6.16 -1.33
N ASN A 37 -25.48 5.61 -1.32
CA ASN A 37 -26.39 5.59 -0.14
C ASN A 37 -25.87 4.65 0.99
N ILE A 38 -24.63 4.85 1.42
CA ILE A 38 -23.90 4.01 2.37
C ILE A 38 -24.20 4.49 3.79
N SER A 39 -24.58 3.56 4.66
CA SER A 39 -24.80 3.87 6.07
C SER A 39 -23.52 4.36 6.74
N LEU A 40 -23.61 5.51 7.39
CA LEU A 40 -22.53 6.10 8.19
C LEU A 40 -22.01 5.14 9.27
N VAL A 41 -22.85 4.21 9.73
CA VAL A 41 -22.46 3.13 10.67
C VAL A 41 -21.43 2.19 10.05
N TRP A 42 -21.57 1.81 8.77
CA TRP A 42 -20.59 0.99 8.08
C TRP A 42 -19.26 1.71 7.90
N VAL A 43 -19.30 3.01 7.60
CA VAL A 43 -18.11 3.85 7.49
C VAL A 43 -17.36 3.88 8.82
N LEU A 44 -18.05 4.11 9.94
CA LEU A 44 -17.44 4.10 11.27
C LEU A 44 -16.83 2.74 11.63
N ARG A 45 -17.48 1.64 11.25
CA ARG A 45 -16.93 0.27 11.45
C ARG A 45 -15.65 0.06 10.64
N LEU A 46 -15.61 0.52 9.40
CA LEU A 46 -14.41 0.43 8.54
C LEU A 46 -13.27 1.31 9.09
N LEU A 47 -13.59 2.51 9.54
CA LEU A 47 -12.61 3.44 10.12
C LEU A 47 -12.01 2.88 11.40
N LEU A 48 -12.84 2.36 12.31
CA LEU A 48 -12.39 1.72 13.54
C LEU A 48 -11.52 0.49 13.24
N GLY A 49 -11.93 -0.33 12.28
CA GLY A 49 -11.13 -1.46 11.80
C GLY A 49 -9.77 -1.03 11.27
N GLY A 50 -9.72 0.03 10.46
CA GLY A 50 -8.47 0.60 9.94
C GLY A 50 -7.54 1.13 11.02
N VAL A 51 -8.06 1.90 11.99
CA VAL A 51 -7.30 2.44 13.12
C VAL A 51 -6.70 1.33 13.99
N ILE A 52 -7.45 0.25 14.22
CA ILE A 52 -6.97 -0.92 14.99
C ILE A 52 -5.98 -1.76 14.17
N ALA A 53 -6.21 -1.90 12.86
CA ALA A 53 -5.34 -2.69 11.98
C ALA A 53 -3.99 -2.00 11.72
N ALA A 54 -3.95 -0.67 11.63
CA ALA A 54 -2.75 0.12 11.37
C ALA A 54 -1.55 -0.21 12.28
N PRO A 55 -1.67 -0.29 13.63
CA PRO A 55 -0.55 -0.65 14.50
C PRO A 55 -0.10 -2.12 14.34
N ILE A 56 -0.98 -3.01 13.87
CA ILE A 56 -0.70 -4.44 13.69
C ILE A 56 -0.02 -4.70 12.33
N ALA A 57 -0.36 -3.91 11.31
CA ALA A 57 0.11 -4.09 9.95
C ALA A 57 1.63 -4.23 9.80
N PRO A 58 2.48 -3.43 10.49
CA PRO A 58 3.93 -3.56 10.39
C PRO A 58 4.41 -4.95 10.81
N TRP A 59 3.74 -5.59 11.77
CA TRP A 59 4.14 -6.90 12.26
C TRP A 59 3.84 -8.01 11.26
N LEU A 60 2.74 -7.83 10.51
CA LEU A 60 2.31 -8.77 9.48
C LEU A 60 3.18 -8.69 8.22
N VAL A 61 3.62 -7.49 7.83
CA VAL A 61 4.41 -7.28 6.59
C VAL A 61 5.92 -7.40 6.80
N ARG A 62 6.41 -7.41 8.05
CA ARG A 62 7.83 -7.58 8.42
C ARG A 62 8.58 -8.66 7.63
N PRO A 63 8.02 -9.86 7.37
CA PRO A 63 8.75 -10.91 6.66
C PRO A 63 8.85 -10.68 5.14
N ILE A 64 8.07 -9.76 4.59
CA ILE A 64 7.89 -9.61 3.14
C ILE A 64 8.82 -8.49 2.64
N PRO A 65 9.72 -8.77 1.68
CA PRO A 65 10.55 -7.74 1.07
C PRO A 65 9.70 -6.63 0.41
N PRO A 66 10.09 -5.34 0.49
CA PRO A 66 9.32 -4.24 -0.09
C PRO A 66 8.98 -4.43 -1.57
N ARG A 67 9.93 -4.98 -2.35
CA ARG A 67 9.73 -5.30 -3.79
C ARG A 67 8.61 -6.32 -4.02
N VAL A 68 8.49 -7.32 -3.14
CA VAL A 68 7.49 -8.39 -3.24
C VAL A 68 6.13 -7.93 -2.72
N ALA A 69 6.10 -7.10 -1.67
CA ALA A 69 4.87 -6.61 -1.06
C ALA A 69 3.95 -5.90 -2.07
N GLY A 70 4.50 -5.06 -2.96
CA GLY A 70 3.73 -4.37 -3.99
C GLY A 70 3.04 -5.33 -4.98
N THR A 71 3.72 -6.37 -5.43
CA THR A 71 3.15 -7.36 -6.37
C THR A 71 2.08 -8.22 -5.69
N THR A 72 2.30 -8.58 -4.42
CA THR A 72 1.32 -9.33 -3.62
C THR A 72 0.04 -8.53 -3.42
N VAL A 73 0.15 -7.29 -2.92
CA VAL A 73 -1.02 -6.44 -2.62
C VAL A 73 -1.70 -6.00 -3.92
N GLY A 74 -0.93 -5.60 -4.94
CA GLY A 74 -1.47 -5.21 -6.24
C GLY A 74 -2.28 -6.33 -6.90
N GLY A 75 -1.79 -7.57 -6.88
CA GLY A 75 -2.53 -8.71 -7.41
C GLY A 75 -3.80 -9.03 -6.64
N LEU A 76 -3.77 -8.92 -5.30
CA LEU A 76 -4.98 -9.07 -4.47
C LEU A 76 -6.03 -8.00 -4.82
N ILE A 77 -5.61 -6.75 -5.00
CA ILE A 77 -6.49 -5.64 -5.40
C ILE A 77 -7.10 -5.90 -6.78
N ILE A 78 -6.30 -6.35 -7.75
CA ILE A 78 -6.80 -6.70 -9.09
C ILE A 78 -7.85 -7.81 -8.99
N LEU A 79 -7.57 -8.87 -8.23
CA LEU A 79 -8.46 -10.01 -8.05
C LEU A 79 -9.80 -9.61 -7.39
N THR A 80 -9.76 -8.82 -6.30
CA THR A 80 -10.97 -8.41 -5.60
C THR A 80 -11.84 -7.48 -6.43
N ASN A 81 -11.23 -6.53 -7.15
CA ASN A 81 -11.96 -5.65 -8.06
C ASN A 81 -12.53 -6.42 -9.25
N ALA A 82 -11.75 -7.31 -9.89
CA ALA A 82 -12.23 -8.14 -10.99
C ALA A 82 -13.41 -9.02 -10.55
N ARG A 83 -13.35 -9.61 -9.35
CA ARG A 83 -14.46 -10.38 -8.78
C ARG A 83 -15.73 -9.53 -8.62
N SER A 84 -15.58 -8.29 -8.13
CA SER A 84 -16.72 -7.38 -7.94
C SER A 84 -17.33 -6.98 -9.28
N LEU A 85 -16.51 -6.56 -10.24
CA LEU A 85 -16.95 -6.15 -11.58
C LEU A 85 -17.63 -7.29 -12.34
N LEU A 86 -17.03 -8.48 -12.35
CA LEU A 86 -17.55 -9.63 -13.09
C LEU A 86 -18.81 -10.23 -12.48
N ARG A 87 -19.05 -10.04 -11.16
CA ARG A 87 -20.31 -10.42 -10.49
C ARG A 87 -21.38 -9.34 -10.55
N SER A 88 -21.04 -8.12 -10.97
CA SER A 88 -22.03 -7.05 -11.07
C SER A 88 -22.97 -7.31 -12.25
N ASP A 89 -24.27 -7.11 -12.04
CA ASP A 89 -25.32 -7.29 -13.06
C ASP A 89 -25.17 -6.33 -14.25
N TRP A 90 -24.27 -5.35 -14.14
CA TRP A 90 -23.94 -4.38 -15.20
C TRP A 90 -23.11 -4.99 -16.33
N ILE A 91 -22.37 -6.07 -16.06
CA ILE A 91 -21.57 -6.79 -17.03
C ILE A 91 -22.15 -8.20 -17.09
N ASP A 92 -23.13 -8.41 -17.97
CA ASP A 92 -23.69 -9.73 -18.31
C ASP A 92 -22.65 -10.56 -19.08
N ALA A 93 -21.47 -10.73 -18.49
CA ALA A 93 -20.37 -11.48 -19.05
C ALA A 93 -20.73 -12.97 -18.98
N SER A 94 -20.74 -13.61 -20.15
CA SER A 94 -20.92 -15.06 -20.25
C SER A 94 -19.93 -15.78 -19.33
N ASP A 95 -20.32 -16.95 -18.83
CA ASP A 95 -19.50 -17.73 -17.90
C ASP A 95 -18.08 -17.95 -18.43
N GLY A 96 -17.92 -18.12 -19.75
CA GLY A 96 -16.61 -18.24 -20.41
C GLY A 96 -15.69 -17.03 -20.21
N VAL A 97 -16.22 -15.80 -20.27
CA VAL A 97 -15.43 -14.58 -20.04
C VAL A 97 -15.06 -14.45 -18.57
N ARG A 98 -15.99 -14.75 -17.66
CA ARG A 98 -15.73 -14.75 -16.22
C ARG A 98 -14.62 -15.73 -15.85
N TYR A 99 -14.72 -16.97 -16.33
CA TYR A 99 -13.69 -17.99 -16.10
C TYR A 99 -12.37 -17.63 -16.77
N GLY A 100 -12.40 -17.10 -18.00
CA GLY A 100 -11.20 -16.65 -18.71
C GLY A 100 -10.43 -15.56 -17.94
N PHE A 101 -11.15 -14.57 -17.39
CA PHE A 101 -10.53 -13.50 -16.61
C PHE A 101 -9.97 -14.00 -15.28
N HIS A 102 -10.72 -14.86 -14.56
CA HIS A 102 -10.23 -15.46 -13.31
C HIS A 102 -9.01 -16.35 -13.57
N LEU A 103 -9.01 -17.12 -14.66
CA LEU A 103 -7.88 -17.94 -15.06
C LEU A 103 -6.67 -17.08 -15.42
N ALA A 104 -6.87 -16.01 -16.20
CA ALA A 104 -5.80 -15.09 -16.56
C ALA A 104 -5.16 -14.47 -15.30
N ILE A 105 -5.96 -13.97 -14.36
CA ILE A 105 -5.45 -13.45 -13.08
C ILE A 105 -4.74 -14.56 -12.30
N ALA A 106 -5.34 -15.76 -12.21
CA ALA A 106 -4.76 -16.89 -11.49
C ALA A 106 -3.44 -17.42 -12.07
N VAL A 107 -3.13 -17.13 -13.34
CA VAL A 107 -1.85 -17.50 -13.97
C VAL A 107 -0.87 -16.33 -13.92
N VAL A 108 -1.30 -15.14 -14.36
CA VAL A 108 -0.44 -13.96 -14.47
C VAL A 108 0.03 -13.50 -13.10
N TRP A 109 -0.83 -13.52 -12.08
CA TRP A 109 -0.46 -13.03 -10.76
C TRP A 109 0.60 -13.92 -10.08
N PRO A 110 0.46 -15.26 -9.99
CA PRO A 110 1.53 -16.11 -9.48
C PRO A 110 2.80 -16.06 -10.31
N ALA A 111 2.70 -15.93 -11.65
CA ALA A 111 3.87 -15.78 -12.50
C ALA A 111 4.64 -14.48 -12.19
N ALA A 112 3.93 -13.36 -12.09
CA ALA A 112 4.51 -12.07 -11.70
C ALA A 112 5.11 -12.13 -10.28
N LEU A 113 4.40 -12.74 -9.33
CA LEU A 113 4.89 -12.91 -7.97
C LEU A 113 6.16 -13.76 -7.94
N THR A 114 6.19 -14.87 -8.69
CA THR A 114 7.36 -15.75 -8.80
C THR A 114 8.54 -15.03 -9.44
N TYR A 115 8.30 -14.25 -10.49
CA TYR A 115 9.31 -13.41 -11.13
C TYR A 115 9.90 -12.41 -10.12
N THR A 116 9.05 -11.65 -9.44
CA THR A 116 9.48 -10.66 -8.44
C THR A 116 10.26 -11.29 -7.29
N VAL A 117 9.85 -12.47 -6.81
CA VAL A 117 10.56 -13.22 -5.76
C VAL A 117 11.90 -13.74 -6.26
N ARG A 118 11.96 -14.26 -7.49
CA ARG A 118 13.20 -14.76 -8.10
C ARG A 118 14.20 -13.62 -8.30
N GLU A 119 13.73 -12.50 -8.85
CA GLU A 119 14.53 -11.30 -9.07
C GLU A 119 15.06 -10.74 -7.75
N TYR A 120 14.19 -10.64 -6.73
CA TYR A 120 14.60 -10.21 -5.40
C TYR A 120 15.67 -11.14 -4.79
N ARG A 121 15.59 -12.45 -5.04
CA ARG A 121 16.62 -13.39 -4.56
C ARG A 121 17.96 -13.23 -5.28
N LEU A 122 17.95 -12.85 -6.56
CA LEU A 122 19.16 -12.61 -7.35
C LEU A 122 19.84 -11.30 -6.96
N HIS A 123 19.08 -10.22 -6.77
CA HIS A 123 19.59 -8.87 -6.50
C HIS A 123 19.61 -8.50 -5.00
N ARG A 124 19.47 -9.48 -4.11
CA ARG A 124 19.38 -9.27 -2.65
C ARG A 124 20.61 -8.56 -2.08
N ASP A 125 21.79 -8.82 -2.64
CA ASP A 125 23.03 -8.25 -2.14
C ASP A 125 23.25 -6.83 -2.67
N GLU A 126 22.89 -6.57 -3.94
CA GLU A 126 22.89 -5.22 -4.53
C GLU A 126 21.94 -4.27 -3.80
N ASP A 127 20.74 -4.73 -3.45
CA ASP A 127 19.77 -3.95 -2.66
C ASP A 127 20.32 -3.59 -1.28
N ARG A 128 21.06 -4.50 -0.65
CA ARG A 128 21.65 -4.26 0.67
C ARG A 128 22.79 -3.27 0.60
N SER A 129 23.64 -3.39 -0.42
CA SER A 129 24.72 -2.44 -0.69
C SER A 129 24.18 -1.05 -1.00
N ALA A 130 23.14 -0.95 -1.84
CA ALA A 130 22.51 0.32 -2.19
C ALA A 130 21.88 1.02 -0.98
N VAL A 131 21.25 0.26 -0.06
CA VAL A 131 20.71 0.81 1.19
C VAL A 131 21.84 1.27 2.11
N ALA A 132 22.90 0.46 2.30
CA ALA A 132 24.05 0.85 3.13
C ALA A 132 24.76 2.10 2.59
N GLU A 133 24.99 2.19 1.27
CA GLU A 133 25.57 3.38 0.63
C GLU A 133 24.68 4.63 0.74
N ALA A 134 23.37 4.46 0.79
CA ALA A 134 22.43 5.56 1.00
C ALA A 134 22.45 6.05 2.46
N GLU A 135 22.56 5.11 3.43
CA GLU A 135 22.73 5.42 4.85
C GLU A 135 24.06 6.15 5.10
N ASP A 136 25.16 5.67 4.52
CA ASP A 136 26.48 6.32 4.63
C ASP A 136 26.47 7.73 4.01
N ARG A 137 25.84 7.90 2.84
CA ARG A 137 25.65 9.22 2.22
C ARG A 137 24.80 10.15 3.07
N ALA A 138 23.71 9.64 3.67
CA ALA A 138 22.87 10.44 4.54
C ALA A 138 23.62 10.86 5.81
N ALA A 139 24.43 9.97 6.39
CA ALA A 139 25.28 10.27 7.54
C ALA A 139 26.36 11.32 7.21
N ALA A 140 26.99 11.23 6.04
CA ALA A 140 28.00 12.20 5.59
C ALA A 140 27.42 13.60 5.27
N VAL A 141 26.14 13.68 4.87
CA VAL A 141 25.45 14.96 4.65
C VAL A 141 24.98 15.60 5.98
N ALA A 142 24.81 14.79 7.02
CA ALA A 142 24.37 15.24 8.34
C ALA A 142 25.54 15.67 9.28
N SER A 143 26.79 15.36 8.92
CA SER A 143 28.01 15.76 9.63
C SER A 143 28.62 17.05 9.08
#